data_AF-A8YAL9-F1
#
_entry.id   AF-A8YAL9-F1
#
_cell.length_a   1.000
_cell.length_b   1.000
_cell.length_c   1.000
_cell.angle_alpha   90.00
_cell.angle_beta   90.00
_cell.angle_gamma   90.00
#
_symmetry.space_group_name_H-M   'P 1'
#
loop_
_entity.id
_entity.type
_entity.pdbx_description
1 polymer ?
#
loop_
_entity_poly.entity_id
_entity_poly.type
_entity_poly.pdbx_seq_one_letter_code
_entity_poly.pdbx_strand_id
1 'polypeptide(L)'
;MPKYTEKTVIIIDQASIHTSDAFIEKLEEWEKKNLKIFWLPTYSPHLNLIEILWRFLKYEWIEFSAYKDRKSLLAYFKKVLDNFGGEYVINFA
;
A
#
# COMPACT_ATOMS: atom_id res chain seq x y z
N MET A 1 -10.97 -0.37 -10.28
CA MET A 1 -11.20 -1.49 -9.35
C MET A 1 -10.92 -2.78 -10.08
N PRO A 2 -10.24 -3.77 -9.46
CA PRO A 2 -9.99 -5.05 -10.10
C PRO A 2 -11.31 -5.68 -10.56
N LYS A 3 -11.34 -6.23 -11.77
CA LYS A 3 -12.45 -7.06 -12.23
C LYS A 3 -12.34 -8.36 -11.46
N TYR A 4 -13.30 -8.66 -10.58
CA TYR A 4 -13.28 -9.74 -9.57
C TYR A 4 -13.34 -11.17 -10.15
N THR A 5 -12.72 -11.43 -11.30
CA THR A 5 -12.70 -12.73 -11.97
C THR A 5 -11.46 -13.54 -11.65
N GLU A 6 -10.36 -12.89 -11.28
CA GLU A 6 -9.09 -13.55 -10.96
C GLU A 6 -8.83 -13.60 -9.46
N LYS A 7 -8.14 -14.65 -9.01
CA LYS A 7 -7.77 -14.82 -7.61
C LYS A 7 -6.85 -13.68 -7.19
N THR A 8 -7.32 -12.86 -6.26
CA THR A 8 -6.60 -11.71 -5.73
C THR A 8 -6.26 -11.95 -4.27
N VAL A 9 -5.03 -11.67 -3.86
CA VAL A 9 -4.61 -11.72 -2.45
C VAL A 9 -4.14 -10.33 -2.03
N ILE A 10 -4.76 -9.78 -0.99
CA ILE A 10 -4.32 -8.53 -0.37
C ILE A 10 -3.48 -8.85 0.86
N ILE A 11 -2.26 -8.35 0.88
CA ILE A 11 -1.34 -8.46 2.01
C ILE A 11 -1.50 -7.23 2.89
N ILE A 12 -1.75 -7.42 4.18
CA ILE A 12 -1.97 -6.33 5.14
C ILE A 12 -1.28 -6.62 6.47
N ASP A 13 -0.99 -5.58 7.24
CA ASP A 13 -0.54 -5.69 8.62
C ASP A 13 -1.73 -5.93 9.58
N GLN A 14 -1.44 -6.03 10.87
CA GLN A 14 -2.45 -6.23 11.92
C GLN A 14 -2.87 -4.91 12.59
N ALA A 15 -2.96 -3.81 11.83
CA ALA A 15 -3.51 -2.58 12.36
C ALA A 15 -4.95 -2.78 12.86
N SER A 16 -5.36 -2.09 13.93
CA SER A 16 -6.66 -2.31 14.60
C SER A 16 -7.87 -2.19 13.67
N ILE A 17 -7.77 -1.35 12.64
CA ILE A 17 -8.81 -1.21 11.61
C ILE A 17 -8.98 -2.48 10.75
N HIS A 18 -7.90 -3.23 10.54
CA HIS A 18 -7.88 -4.47 9.74
C HIS A 18 -8.23 -5.73 10.54
N THR A 19 -8.25 -5.61 11.87
CA THR A 19 -8.68 -6.68 12.79
C THR A 19 -10.02 -6.35 13.46
N SER A 20 -10.68 -5.28 13.04
CA SER A 20 -11.98 -4.85 13.58
C SER A 20 -13.11 -5.79 13.13
N ASP A 21 -14.15 -5.92 13.94
CA ASP A 21 -15.32 -6.75 13.62
C ASP A 21 -15.92 -6.37 12.25
N ALA A 22 -16.06 -5.06 11.98
CA ALA A 22 -16.55 -4.55 10.70
C ALA A 22 -15.70 -4.98 9.49
N PHE A 23 -14.39 -5.17 9.68
CA PHE A 23 -13.50 -5.69 8.63
C PHE A 23 -13.63 -7.21 8.49
N ILE A 24 -13.67 -7.93 9.61
CA ILE A 24 -13.81 -9.40 9.64
C ILE A 24 -15.14 -9.85 9.02
N GLU A 25 -16.23 -9.13 9.29
CA GLU A 25 -17.56 -9.37 8.69
C GLU A 25 -17.54 -9.30 7.15
N LYS A 26 -16.57 -8.59 6.55
CA LYS A 26 -16.44 -8.46 5.09
C LYS A 26 -15.65 -9.58 4.43
N LEU A 27 -14.92 -10.39 5.20
CA LEU A 27 -14.04 -11.42 4.65
C LEU A 27 -14.80 -12.45 3.81
N GLU A 28 -15.98 -12.89 4.27
CA GLU A 28 -16.79 -13.87 3.54
C GLU A 28 -17.32 -13.29 2.21
N GLU A 29 -17.74 -12.02 2.21
CA GLU A 29 -18.18 -11.30 1.02
C GLU A 29 -17.05 -11.20 -0.01
N TRP A 30 -15.83 -10.92 0.45
CA TRP A 30 -14.66 -10.80 -0.40
C TRP A 30 -14.15 -12.14 -0.93
N GLU A 31 -14.18 -13.19 -0.11
CA GLU A 31 -13.77 -14.53 -0.55
C GLU A 31 -14.69 -15.06 -1.66
N LYS A 32 -16.01 -14.80 -1.57
CA LYS A 32 -16.97 -15.07 -2.65
C LYS A 32 -16.65 -14.33 -3.96
N LYS A 33 -15.90 -13.22 -3.89
CA LYS A 33 -15.39 -12.43 -5.02
C LYS A 33 -13.95 -12.80 -5.42
N ASN A 34 -13.47 -13.96 -4.97
CA ASN A 34 -12.11 -14.45 -5.21
C ASN A 34 -11.01 -13.52 -4.68
N LEU A 35 -11.33 -12.73 -3.64
CA LEU A 35 -10.41 -11.84 -2.94
C LEU A 35 -10.12 -12.43 -1.56
N LYS A 36 -8.85 -12.73 -1.28
CA LYS A 36 -8.40 -13.24 0.02
C LYS A 36 -7.51 -12.22 0.71
N ILE A 37 -7.56 -12.21 2.04
CA ILE A 37 -6.69 -11.41 2.88
C ILE A 37 -5.56 -12.31 3.42
N PHE A 38 -4.33 -11.83 3.33
CA PHE A 38 -3.16 -12.44 3.95
C PHE A 38 -2.62 -11.45 5.00
N TRP A 39 -2.80 -11.79 6.26
CA TRP A 39 -2.26 -10.99 7.36
C TRP A 39 -0.79 -11.31 7.55
N LEU A 40 0.03 -10.27 7.62
CA LEU A 40 1.41 -10.36 8.07
C LEU A 40 1.47 -10.68 9.57
N PRO A 41 2.54 -11.33 10.06
CA PRO A 41 2.78 -11.45 11.48
C PRO A 41 2.85 -10.07 12.16
N THR A 42 2.48 -10.00 13.44
CA THR A 42 2.60 -8.77 14.21
C THR A 42 4.05 -8.26 14.23
N TYR A 43 4.20 -6.94 14.33
CA TYR A 43 5.52 -6.28 14.41
C TYR A 43 6.49 -6.63 13.28
N SER A 44 5.98 -6.95 12.08
CA SER A 44 6.78 -7.35 10.92
C SER A 44 6.75 -6.33 9.77
N PRO A 45 7.12 -5.04 9.99
CA PRO A 45 7.07 -4.02 8.96
C PRO A 45 8.02 -4.31 7.79
N HIS A 46 9.08 -5.08 8.03
CA HIS A 46 10.04 -5.51 7.01
C HIS A 46 9.43 -6.46 5.96
N LEU A 47 8.32 -7.12 6.27
CA LEU A 47 7.57 -7.96 5.33
C LEU A 47 6.54 -7.16 4.53
N ASN A 48 6.25 -5.92 4.94
CA ASN A 48 5.27 -5.07 4.28
C ASN A 48 5.94 -4.20 3.21
N LEU A 49 5.80 -4.59 1.94
CA LEU A 49 6.46 -3.91 0.81
C LEU A 49 6.11 -2.41 0.72
N ILE A 50 4.92 -2.00 1.19
CA ILE A 50 4.55 -0.57 1.20
C ILE A 50 5.46 0.26 2.12
N GLU A 51 6.00 -0.33 3.18
CA GLU A 51 6.93 0.36 4.09
C GLU A 51 8.24 0.72 3.38
N ILE A 52 8.70 -0.14 2.48
CA ILE A 52 9.87 0.14 1.65
C ILE A 52 9.54 1.26 0.67
N LEU A 53 8.36 1.24 0.02
CA LEU A 53 7.92 2.34 -0.83
C LEU A 53 7.90 3.67 -0.07
N TRP A 54 7.33 3.69 1.14
CA TRP A 54 7.30 4.89 1.97
C TRP A 54 8.68 5.37 2.38
N ARG A 55 9.63 4.47 2.63
CA ARG A 55 11.02 4.84 2.92
C ARG A 55 11.66 5.56 1.74
N PHE A 56 11.54 5.01 0.53
CA PHE A 56 12.07 5.66 -0.68
C PHE A 56 11.40 7.00 -0.95
N LEU A 57 10.07 7.06 -0.85
CA LEU A 57 9.33 8.31 -0.99
C LEU A 57 9.83 9.39 -0.04
N LYS A 58 10.00 9.08 1.25
CA LYS A 58 10.35 10.07 2.27
C LYS A 58 11.83 10.48 2.30
N TYR A 59 12.74 9.58 1.96
CA TYR A 59 14.17 9.81 2.21
C TYR A 59 15.02 9.86 0.95
N GLU A 60 14.59 9.19 -0.12
CA GLU A 60 15.39 9.08 -1.33
C GLU A 60 14.87 10.00 -2.45
N TRP A 61 13.55 10.12 -2.58
CA TRP A 61 12.96 10.76 -3.75
C TRP A 61 12.44 12.17 -3.49
N ILE A 62 11.81 12.41 -2.35
CA ILE A 62 11.08 13.66 -2.10
C ILE A 62 11.96 14.90 -2.27
N GLU A 63 11.50 15.81 -3.11
CA GLU A 63 12.17 17.09 -3.36
C GLU A 63 11.75 18.11 -2.29
N PHE A 64 12.67 19.01 -1.89
CA PHE A 64 12.35 20.05 -0.90
C PHE A 64 11.14 20.91 -1.27
N SER A 65 10.92 21.12 -2.57
CA SER A 65 9.77 21.85 -3.12
C SER A 65 8.42 21.21 -2.75
N ALA A 66 8.38 19.90 -2.54
CA ALA A 66 7.17 19.17 -2.16
C ALA A 66 6.67 19.57 -0.76
N TYR A 67 7.56 19.98 0.14
CA TYR A 67 7.20 20.36 1.51
C TYR A 67 6.61 21.78 1.64
N LYS A 68 6.50 22.52 0.53
CA LYS A 68 6.00 23.91 0.55
C LYS A 68 4.59 24.02 1.15
N ASP A 69 3.69 23.13 0.75
CA ASP A 69 2.31 23.08 1.24
C ASP A 69 1.69 21.71 0.94
N ARG A 70 0.51 21.45 1.53
CA ARG A 70 -0.22 20.19 1.34
C ARG A 70 -0.48 19.88 -0.13
N LYS A 71 -0.76 20.90 -0.96
CA LYS A 71 -1.07 20.71 -2.38
C LYS A 71 0.17 20.25 -3.13
N SER A 72 1.31 20.87 -2.87
CA SER A 72 2.61 20.52 -3.44
C SER A 72 3.03 19.10 -3.04
N LEU A 73 2.82 18.75 -1.77
CA LEU A 73 3.10 17.42 -1.26
C LEU A 73 2.23 16.35 -1.95
N LEU A 74 0.92 16.58 -2.06
CA LEU A 74 0.00 15.66 -2.74
C LEU A 74 0.30 15.54 -4.24
N ALA A 75 0.66 16.64 -4.89
CA ALA A 75 1.07 16.64 -6.29
C ALA A 75 2.35 15.82 -6.49
N TYR A 76 3.32 15.95 -5.57
CA TYR A 76 4.54 15.16 -5.59
C TYR A 76 4.27 13.67 -5.38
N PHE A 77 3.46 13.30 -4.38
CA PHE A 77 3.05 11.89 -4.18
C PHE A 77 2.38 11.33 -5.43
N LYS A 78 1.46 12.08 -6.04
CA LYS A 78 0.80 11.66 -7.29
C LYS A 78 1.80 11.47 -8.43
N LYS A 79 2.75 12.40 -8.62
CA LYS A 79 3.83 12.28 -9.60
C LYS A 79 4.61 10.97 -9.40
N VAL A 80 5.03 10.67 -8.17
CA VAL A 80 5.77 9.44 -7.87
C VAL A 80 4.94 8.20 -8.18
N LEU A 81 3.68 8.15 -7.72
CA LEU A 81 2.81 7.00 -7.92
C LEU A 81 2.44 6.77 -9.39
N ASP A 82 2.19 7.85 -10.16
CA ASP A 82 1.88 7.78 -11.59
C ASP A 82 3.07 7.29 -12.43
N ASN A 83 4.31 7.48 -11.95
CA ASN A 83 5.55 7.10 -12.63
C ASN A 83 6.30 5.94 -11.94
N PHE A 84 5.67 5.29 -10.96
CA PHE A 84 6.26 4.15 -10.23
C PHE A 84 6.35 2.91 -11.14
N GLY A 85 7.50 2.24 -11.11
CA GLY A 85 7.84 1.17 -12.05
C GLY A 85 8.48 1.67 -13.35
N GLY A 86 8.55 2.99 -13.57
CA GLY A 86 9.27 3.64 -14.67
C GLY A 86 10.42 4.50 -14.16
N GLU A 87 10.14 5.77 -13.86
CA GLU A 87 11.14 6.71 -13.32
C GLU A 87 11.51 6.38 -11.86
N TYR A 88 10.53 5.88 -11.09
CA TYR A 88 10.71 5.51 -9.69
C TYR A 88 10.69 4.00 -9.56
N VAL A 89 11.88 3.40 -9.39
CA VAL A 89 12.06 1.95 -9.31
C VAL A 89 12.69 1.59 -7.98
N ILE A 90 12.14 0.55 -7.34
CA ILE A 90 12.71 -0.08 -6.15
C ILE A 90 13.03 -1.52 -6.52
N ASN A 91 14.26 -1.94 -6.24
CA ASN A 91 14.57 -3.36 -6.23
C ASN A 91 14.22 -3.93 -4.85
N PHE A 92 13.32 -4.90 -4.81
CA PHE A 92 12.86 -5.57 -3.59
C PHE A 92 13.56 -6.93 -3.37
N ALA A 93 14.46 -7.33 -4.27
CA ALA A 93 15.24 -8.58 -4.19
C ALA A 93 16.48 -8.45 -3.31
#